data_AF-A0A3A0GC82-F1
#
_entry.id   AF-A0A3A0GC82-F1
#
_cell.length_a   1.000
_cell.length_b   1.000
_cell.length_c   1.000
_cell.angle_alpha   90.00
_cell.angle_beta   90.00
_cell.angle_gamma   90.00
#
_symmetry.space_group_name_H-M   'P 1'
#
loop_
_entity.id
_entity.type
_entity.pdbx_description
1 polymer ?
#
loop_
_entity_poly.entity_id
_entity_poly.type
_entity_poly.pdbx_seq_one_letter_code
_entity_poly.pdbx_strand_id
1 'polypeptide(L)'
;MSGNGKFEQGAMTLFYAAVVLPLMFFLFILSVDLGTYYSEQTRIQKILDDAALYSQKFLPYQARAAAAARSFLARFELGGAPQVAVSAEGVSLAFSAQKPLSFARYFDAQAGLEMSAVSRVRSTPFDVYIAMDASGYLAPDPVSGGGENLWGDPLSWGAADFFLHERQFYFGDEMIDPRRTTQRCFNPPFSALKTSAIQAYEYYSGFAANAVGIGVFPGSGGNAVDEVRPLALAAKALDVGGEAQFIPLDYEWGGSGYCAAAAEGEITNGNYRFRAANSSIEHLWRPPAGAPNITDPLSGAFNPEYQNYLRASEVIWSRVAHTGLPESGQVLSDGFSRIAPAFFEERGGLQGRSRRQLVILAGDLPYSSGQVFPGPGGVVADDLAARFEIMRQVIATDRTLRLSMIYVLLLHERSRASLPLEAQTFENFLQQQSLVEGQASERFSLKLLIGSSPEYLIRQLSAALLLDRKSVVLSK
;
A
#
# COMPACT_ATOMS: atom_id res chain seq x y z
N MET A 1 -52.26 9.63 82.53
CA MET A 1 -52.48 9.46 81.08
C MET A 1 -51.13 9.50 80.38
N SER A 2 -50.45 8.36 80.24
CA SER A 2 -49.26 8.18 79.41
C SER A 2 -49.10 6.68 79.20
N GLY A 3 -49.69 6.16 78.13
CA GLY A 3 -49.78 4.71 77.90
C GLY A 3 -49.97 4.28 76.44
N ASN A 4 -50.15 5.21 75.50
CA ASN A 4 -50.41 4.86 74.09
C ASN A 4 -49.18 4.87 73.18
N GLY A 5 -47.99 5.26 73.67
CA GLY A 5 -46.79 5.37 72.82
C GLY A 5 -46.09 4.05 72.45
N LYS A 6 -46.41 2.92 73.11
CA LYS A 6 -45.70 1.65 72.88
C LYS A 6 -46.23 0.81 71.72
N PHE A 7 -47.51 0.97 71.33
CA PHE A 7 -48.09 0.21 70.21
C PHE A 7 -47.69 0.78 68.85
N GLU A 8 -47.56 2.11 68.74
CA GLU A 8 -47.14 2.77 67.49
C GLU A 8 -45.68 2.44 67.12
N GLN A 9 -44.80 2.23 68.12
CA GLN A 9 -43.40 1.84 67.89
C GLN A 9 -43.26 0.40 67.35
N GLY A 10 -44.14 -0.52 67.73
CA GLY A 10 -44.13 -1.92 67.26
C GLY A 10 -44.63 -2.07 65.82
N ALA A 11 -45.66 -1.31 65.44
CA ALA A 11 -46.18 -1.32 64.07
C ALA A 11 -45.19 -0.73 63.06
N MET A 12 -44.50 0.35 63.45
CA MET A 12 -43.42 0.94 62.64
C MET A 12 -42.26 -0.03 62.42
N THR A 13 -41.80 -0.72 63.47
CA THR A 13 -40.71 -1.70 63.34
C THR A 13 -41.10 -2.88 62.47
N LEU A 14 -42.34 -3.38 62.58
CA LEU A 14 -42.88 -4.40 61.69
C LEU A 14 -42.96 -3.93 60.23
N PHE A 15 -43.42 -2.71 59.97
CA PHE A 15 -43.45 -2.15 58.60
C PHE A 15 -42.05 -2.00 58.00
N TYR A 16 -41.09 -1.49 58.77
CA TYR A 16 -39.69 -1.39 58.34
C TYR A 16 -39.10 -2.76 58.01
N ALA A 17 -39.32 -3.76 58.87
CA ALA A 17 -38.80 -5.11 58.66
C ALA A 17 -39.48 -5.85 57.50
N ALA A 18 -40.80 -5.68 57.33
CA ALA A 18 -41.57 -6.43 56.33
C ALA A 18 -41.57 -5.77 54.94
N VAL A 19 -41.38 -4.45 54.84
CA VAL A 19 -41.50 -3.72 53.57
C VAL A 19 -40.20 -3.04 53.20
N VAL A 20 -39.68 -2.18 54.08
CA VAL A 20 -38.51 -1.34 53.76
C VAL A 20 -37.26 -2.18 53.57
N LEU A 21 -37.00 -3.13 54.47
CA LEU A 21 -35.81 -3.97 54.40
C LEU A 21 -35.80 -4.85 53.14
N PRO A 22 -36.86 -5.60 52.79
CA PRO A 22 -36.93 -6.32 51.51
C PRO A 22 -36.78 -5.42 50.29
N LEU A 23 -37.39 -4.22 50.30
CA LEU A 23 -37.26 -3.25 49.22
C LEU A 23 -35.81 -2.76 49.07
N MET A 24 -35.12 -2.49 50.18
CA MET A 24 -33.70 -2.11 50.16
C MET A 24 -32.81 -3.25 49.63
N PHE A 25 -33.06 -4.49 50.04
CA PHE A 25 -32.36 -5.66 49.48
C PHE A 25 -32.64 -5.83 47.98
N PHE A 26 -33.89 -5.62 47.55
CA PHE A 26 -34.26 -5.66 46.14
C PHE A 26 -33.49 -4.61 45.33
N LEU A 27 -33.49 -3.35 45.78
CA LEU A 27 -32.77 -2.27 45.11
C LEU A 27 -31.26 -2.52 45.10
N PHE A 28 -30.71 -3.09 46.17
CA PHE A 28 -29.30 -3.46 46.26
C PHE A 28 -28.93 -4.55 45.23
N ILE A 29 -29.70 -5.64 45.15
CA ILE A 29 -29.46 -6.73 44.19
C ILE A 29 -29.57 -6.21 42.75
N LEU A 30 -30.60 -5.41 42.46
CA LEU A 30 -30.78 -4.79 41.15
C LEU A 30 -29.58 -3.90 40.78
N SER A 31 -29.08 -3.09 41.73
CA SER A 31 -27.91 -2.25 41.54
C SER A 31 -26.64 -3.07 41.23
N VAL A 32 -26.43 -4.18 41.94
CA VAL A 32 -25.30 -5.10 41.70
C VAL A 32 -25.40 -5.76 40.32
N ASP A 33 -26.58 -6.23 39.93
CA ASP A 33 -26.81 -6.86 38.62
C ASP A 33 -26.59 -5.86 37.47
N LEU A 34 -27.11 -4.63 37.58
CA LEU A 34 -26.89 -3.56 36.61
C LEU A 34 -25.41 -3.18 36.53
N GLY A 35 -24.73 -3.06 37.68
CA GLY A 35 -23.30 -2.79 37.75
C GLY A 35 -22.48 -3.86 37.03
N THR A 36 -22.84 -5.12 37.23
CA THR A 36 -22.17 -6.27 36.59
C THR A 36 -22.49 -6.33 35.09
N TYR A 37 -23.72 -5.99 34.68
CA TYR A 37 -24.10 -5.86 33.26
C TYR A 37 -23.24 -4.81 32.55
N TYR A 38 -23.19 -3.57 33.05
CA TYR A 38 -22.43 -2.50 32.38
C TYR A 38 -20.92 -2.74 32.41
N SER A 39 -20.40 -3.34 33.49
CA SER A 39 -18.99 -3.73 33.58
C SER A 39 -18.63 -4.78 32.52
N GLU A 40 -19.46 -5.82 32.36
CA GLU A 40 -19.25 -6.84 31.33
C GLU A 40 -19.44 -6.28 29.92
N GLN A 41 -20.46 -5.45 29.67
CA GLN A 41 -20.64 -4.81 28.37
C GLN A 41 -19.42 -3.97 27.99
N THR A 42 -18.89 -3.20 28.93
CA THR A 42 -17.66 -2.39 28.72
C THR A 42 -16.45 -3.27 28.47
N ARG A 43 -16.30 -4.39 29.20
CA ARG A 43 -15.24 -5.38 28.99
C ARG A 43 -15.33 -6.00 27.61
N ILE A 44 -16.52 -6.43 27.17
CA ILE A 44 -16.76 -7.03 25.86
C ILE A 44 -16.48 -6.02 24.75
N GLN A 45 -16.98 -4.79 24.88
CA GLN A 45 -16.71 -3.73 23.92
C GLN A 45 -15.20 -3.51 23.76
N LYS A 46 -14.46 -3.43 24.87
CA LYS A 46 -12.99 -3.29 24.83
C LYS A 46 -12.33 -4.48 24.13
N ILE A 47 -12.76 -5.71 24.42
CA ILE A 47 -12.22 -6.91 23.76
C ILE A 47 -12.47 -6.88 22.25
N LEU A 48 -13.68 -6.47 21.83
CA LEU A 48 -14.00 -6.31 20.40
C LEU A 48 -13.14 -5.21 19.77
N ASP A 49 -12.99 -4.06 20.42
CA ASP A 49 -12.14 -2.97 19.93
C ASP A 49 -10.68 -3.42 19.76
N ASP A 50 -10.11 -4.09 20.77
CA ASP A 50 -8.75 -4.61 20.71
C ASP A 50 -8.59 -5.69 19.61
N ALA A 51 -9.60 -6.54 19.43
CA ALA A 51 -9.62 -7.56 18.37
C ALA A 51 -9.71 -6.95 16.97
N ALA A 52 -10.53 -5.91 16.79
CA ALA A 52 -10.68 -5.19 15.53
C ALA A 52 -9.38 -4.45 15.18
N LEU A 53 -8.75 -3.78 16.16
CA LEU A 53 -7.45 -3.12 15.99
C LEU A 53 -6.33 -4.13 15.67
N TYR A 54 -6.32 -5.27 16.34
CA TYR A 54 -5.32 -6.32 16.10
C TYR A 54 -5.44 -6.91 14.69
N SER A 55 -6.66 -7.27 14.29
CA SER A 55 -6.94 -7.91 13.00
C SER A 55 -6.72 -6.98 11.80
N GLN A 56 -6.92 -5.67 11.96
CA GLN A 56 -6.67 -4.69 10.91
C GLN A 56 -5.23 -4.72 10.38
N LYS A 57 -4.24 -5.09 11.20
CA LYS A 57 -2.83 -5.20 10.80
C LYS A 57 -2.60 -6.19 9.65
N PHE A 58 -3.52 -7.13 9.47
CA PHE A 58 -3.45 -8.17 8.44
C PHE A 58 -4.20 -7.79 7.15
N LEU A 59 -4.88 -6.64 7.10
CA LEU A 59 -5.39 -6.11 5.84
C LEU A 59 -4.21 -5.77 4.90
N PRO A 60 -4.37 -5.92 3.56
CA PRO A 60 -5.62 -6.16 2.84
C PRO A 60 -6.01 -7.64 2.73
N TYR A 61 -5.24 -8.55 3.32
CA TYR A 61 -5.49 -10.00 3.27
C TYR A 61 -6.69 -10.40 4.13
N GLN A 62 -7.90 -10.25 3.59
CA GLN A 62 -9.17 -10.37 4.33
C GLN A 62 -9.31 -11.69 5.09
N ALA A 63 -8.93 -12.82 4.49
CA ALA A 63 -8.96 -14.12 5.16
C ALA A 63 -8.02 -14.19 6.37
N ARG A 64 -6.81 -13.60 6.27
CA ARG A 64 -5.85 -13.52 7.38
C ARG A 64 -6.35 -12.58 8.48
N ALA A 65 -6.95 -11.46 8.13
CA ALA A 65 -7.56 -10.53 9.08
C ALA A 65 -8.75 -11.18 9.83
N ALA A 66 -9.62 -11.92 9.13
CA ALA A 66 -10.72 -12.64 9.76
C ALA A 66 -10.22 -13.73 10.72
N ALA A 67 -9.20 -14.50 10.31
CA ALA A 67 -8.56 -15.51 11.16
C ALA A 67 -7.89 -14.88 12.40
N ALA A 68 -7.21 -13.74 12.23
CA ALA A 68 -6.62 -12.98 13.33
C ALA A 68 -7.67 -12.48 14.33
N ALA A 69 -8.80 -11.95 13.85
CA ALA A 69 -9.90 -11.52 14.72
C ALA A 69 -10.48 -12.70 15.52
N ARG A 70 -10.79 -13.82 14.84
CA ARG A 70 -11.34 -15.02 15.49
C ARG A 70 -10.37 -15.61 16.51
N SER A 71 -9.08 -15.72 16.17
CA SER A 71 -8.06 -16.25 17.09
C SER A 71 -7.78 -15.34 18.28
N PHE A 72 -7.96 -14.02 18.14
CA PHE A 72 -7.89 -13.09 19.27
C PHE A 72 -9.10 -13.27 20.20
N LEU A 73 -10.32 -13.29 19.63
CA LEU A 73 -11.57 -13.43 20.38
C LEU A 73 -11.68 -14.78 21.10
N ALA A 74 -11.15 -15.86 20.52
CA ALA A 74 -11.14 -17.20 21.12
C ALA A 74 -10.37 -17.29 22.45
N ARG A 75 -9.58 -16.27 22.80
CA ARG A 75 -8.86 -16.19 24.09
C ARG A 75 -9.75 -15.73 25.24
N PHE A 76 -10.97 -15.27 24.94
CA PHE A 76 -11.89 -14.71 25.90
C PHE A 76 -13.20 -15.50 25.92
N GLU A 77 -13.69 -15.80 27.11
CA GLU A 77 -15.02 -16.38 27.30
C GLU A 77 -16.06 -15.26 27.23
N LEU A 78 -16.69 -15.11 26.05
CA LEU A 78 -17.69 -14.06 25.81
C LEU A 78 -19.13 -14.52 26.10
N GLY A 79 -19.38 -15.82 26.27
CA GLY A 79 -20.73 -16.37 26.46
C GLY A 79 -21.57 -16.46 25.18
N GLY A 80 -20.97 -16.21 24.02
CA GLY A 80 -21.60 -16.30 22.70
C GLY A 80 -20.58 -16.25 21.57
N ALA A 81 -21.01 -16.51 20.34
CA ALA A 81 -20.15 -16.47 19.16
C ALA A 81 -20.18 -15.06 18.52
N PRO A 82 -19.07 -14.31 18.54
CA PRO A 82 -19.01 -13.02 17.86
C PRO A 82 -19.04 -13.20 16.34
N GLN A 83 -19.76 -12.32 15.65
CA GLN A 83 -19.78 -12.21 14.20
C GLN A 83 -18.57 -11.40 13.74
N VAL A 84 -17.86 -11.93 12.73
CA VAL A 84 -16.67 -11.30 12.15
C VAL A 84 -16.92 -11.03 10.68
N ALA A 85 -16.99 -9.76 10.30
CA ALA A 85 -17.10 -9.31 8.92
C ALA A 85 -15.84 -8.52 8.54
N VAL A 86 -15.19 -8.90 7.44
CA VAL A 86 -14.00 -8.21 6.93
C VAL A 86 -14.27 -7.78 5.49
N SER A 87 -13.89 -6.54 5.18
CA SER A 87 -13.99 -5.97 3.84
C SER A 87 -12.68 -5.26 3.48
N ALA A 88 -12.57 -4.76 2.25
CA ALA A 88 -11.45 -3.94 1.82
C ALA A 88 -11.36 -2.59 2.57
N GLU A 89 -12.44 -2.15 3.21
CA GLU A 89 -12.49 -0.88 3.97
C GLU A 89 -12.08 -1.04 5.45
N GLY A 90 -12.17 -2.25 6.01
CA GLY A 90 -11.95 -2.47 7.43
C GLY A 90 -12.53 -3.76 7.99
N VAL A 91 -12.47 -3.85 9.31
CA VAL A 91 -12.97 -4.99 10.10
C VAL A 91 -14.15 -4.54 10.95
N SER A 92 -15.22 -5.31 10.93
CA SER A 92 -16.42 -5.12 11.75
C SER A 92 -16.68 -6.37 12.57
N LEU A 93 -16.79 -6.20 13.88
CA LEU A 93 -17.09 -7.24 14.85
C LEU A 93 -18.40 -6.90 15.54
N ALA A 94 -19.29 -7.87 15.66
CA ALA A 94 -20.55 -7.71 16.38
C ALA A 94 -20.73 -8.87 17.35
N PHE A 95 -21.26 -8.58 18.53
CA PHE A 95 -21.57 -9.56 19.55
C PHE A 95 -22.98 -9.26 20.07
N SER A 96 -23.80 -10.30 20.20
CA SER A 96 -25.07 -10.25 20.92
C SER A 96 -25.21 -11.51 21.76
N ALA A 97 -25.58 -11.35 23.02
CA ALA A 97 -25.92 -12.44 23.93
C ALA A 97 -27.01 -12.00 24.91
N GLN A 98 -27.79 -12.97 25.39
CA GLN A 98 -28.75 -12.75 26.47
C GLN A 98 -28.07 -12.99 27.81
N LYS A 99 -27.98 -11.95 28.64
CA LYS A 99 -27.44 -12.08 29.99
C LYS A 99 -28.58 -12.28 30.98
N PRO A 100 -28.66 -13.44 31.67
CA PRO A 100 -29.66 -13.63 32.70
C PRO A 100 -29.38 -12.69 33.87
N LEU A 101 -30.42 -12.01 34.35
CA LEU A 101 -30.35 -11.19 35.55
C LEU A 101 -30.60 -12.07 36.77
N SER A 102 -29.71 -11.98 37.77
CA SER A 102 -29.86 -12.76 39.01
C SER A 102 -31.17 -12.42 39.72
N PHE A 103 -31.56 -11.14 39.69
CA PHE A 103 -32.82 -10.68 40.28
C PHE A 103 -34.05 -11.25 39.56
N ALA A 104 -34.01 -11.40 38.23
CA ALA A 104 -35.14 -11.90 37.46
C ALA A 104 -35.54 -13.33 37.85
N ARG A 105 -34.55 -14.12 38.33
CA ARG A 105 -34.78 -15.47 38.85
C ARG A 105 -35.68 -15.49 40.10
N TYR A 106 -35.73 -14.41 40.90
CA TYR A 106 -36.62 -14.33 42.06
C TYR A 106 -38.10 -14.19 41.69
N PHE A 107 -38.39 -13.79 40.45
CA PHE A 107 -39.76 -13.62 39.94
C PHE A 107 -40.16 -14.71 38.95
N ASP A 108 -39.37 -15.78 38.85
CA ASP A 108 -39.52 -16.84 37.83
C ASP A 108 -39.64 -16.29 36.39
N ALA A 109 -39.08 -15.11 36.17
CA ALA A 109 -39.04 -14.48 34.87
C ALA A 109 -37.78 -14.95 34.15
N GLN A 110 -37.94 -15.59 32.99
CA GLN A 110 -36.85 -15.79 32.02
C GLN A 110 -36.48 -14.46 31.33
N ALA A 111 -36.33 -13.39 32.10
CA ALA A 111 -35.93 -12.09 31.60
C ALA A 111 -34.39 -12.02 31.56
N GLY A 112 -33.84 -12.08 30.35
CA GLY A 112 -32.48 -11.65 30.07
C GLY A 112 -32.48 -10.21 29.58
N LEU A 113 -31.38 -9.49 29.83
CA LEU A 113 -31.09 -8.29 29.06
C LEU A 113 -30.25 -8.70 27.86
N GLU A 114 -30.64 -8.21 26.69
CA GLU A 114 -29.77 -8.29 25.53
C GLU A 114 -28.53 -7.43 25.78
N MET A 115 -27.37 -8.05 25.63
CA MET A 115 -26.08 -7.39 25.65
C MET A 115 -25.54 -7.40 24.23
N SER A 116 -25.48 -6.23 23.62
CA SER A 116 -24.89 -6.04 22.31
C SER A 116 -23.65 -5.14 22.40
N ALA A 117 -22.65 -5.48 21.58
CA ALA A 117 -21.44 -4.72 21.42
C ALA A 117 -21.02 -4.80 19.95
N VAL A 118 -20.60 -3.66 19.40
CA VAL A 118 -20.19 -3.55 18.00
C VAL A 118 -18.89 -2.78 17.97
N SER A 119 -17.92 -3.29 17.23
CA SER A 119 -16.67 -2.60 16.97
C SER A 119 -16.44 -2.55 15.47
N ARG A 120 -16.17 -1.34 14.96
CA ARG A 120 -15.78 -1.15 13.56
C ARG A 120 -14.50 -0.34 13.51
N VAL A 121 -13.51 -0.94 12.85
CA VAL A 121 -12.21 -0.34 12.61
C VAL A 121 -12.06 -0.10 11.12
N ARG A 122 -11.79 1.17 10.76
CA ARG A 122 -11.43 1.57 9.40
C ARG A 122 -9.99 2.06 9.36
N SER A 123 -9.31 1.75 8.26
CA SER A 123 -7.96 2.26 8.01
C SER A 123 -8.01 3.74 7.62
N THR A 124 -7.06 4.53 8.14
CA THR A 124 -6.81 5.85 7.58
C THR A 124 -6.37 5.67 6.12
N PRO A 125 -7.04 6.30 5.14
CA PRO A 125 -6.71 6.12 3.75
C PRO A 125 -5.36 6.74 3.42
N PHE A 126 -4.67 6.16 2.45
CA PHE A 126 -3.44 6.68 1.86
C PHE A 126 -3.71 7.18 0.45
N ASP A 127 -3.07 8.28 0.09
CA ASP A 127 -2.94 8.77 -1.27
C ASP A 127 -1.51 8.61 -1.70
N VAL A 128 -1.28 7.61 -2.53
CA VAL A 128 0.05 7.15 -2.84
C VAL A 128 0.32 7.37 -4.30
N TYR A 129 1.39 8.08 -4.59
CA TYR A 129 1.97 8.12 -5.92
C TYR A 129 3.29 7.36 -5.93
N ILE A 130 3.39 6.38 -6.82
CA ILE A 130 4.60 5.59 -7.02
C ILE A 130 5.27 6.11 -8.29
N ALA A 131 6.49 6.61 -8.16
CA ALA A 131 7.34 6.99 -9.28
C ALA A 131 8.38 5.87 -9.46
N MET A 132 8.40 5.22 -10.61
CA MET A 132 9.34 4.16 -10.95
C MET A 132 10.38 4.65 -11.95
N ASP A 133 11.65 4.42 -11.65
CA ASP A 133 12.75 4.70 -12.57
C ASP A 133 12.76 3.69 -13.74
N ALA A 134 12.92 4.21 -14.94
CA ALA A 134 13.09 3.48 -16.18
C ALA A 134 14.24 4.07 -16.98
N SER A 135 15.22 4.70 -16.34
CA SER A 135 16.37 5.30 -17.02
C SER A 135 17.27 4.26 -17.69
N GLY A 136 18.02 4.69 -18.69
CA GLY A 136 18.75 3.82 -19.61
C GLY A 136 19.92 3.11 -18.95
N TYR A 137 20.43 3.65 -17.84
CA TYR A 137 21.45 2.99 -17.03
C TYR A 137 20.97 1.67 -16.43
N LEU A 138 19.65 1.49 -16.29
CA LEU A 138 19.03 0.22 -15.86
C LEU A 138 19.03 -0.83 -16.98
N ALA A 139 19.35 -0.45 -18.23
CA ALA A 139 19.45 -1.35 -19.38
C ALA A 139 20.59 -0.90 -20.30
N PRO A 140 21.86 -1.04 -19.87
CA PRO A 140 23.01 -0.60 -20.66
C PRO A 140 23.03 -1.31 -22.03
N ASP A 141 23.42 -0.57 -23.06
CA ASP A 141 23.49 -1.09 -24.42
C ASP A 141 24.62 -2.15 -24.52
N PRO A 142 24.33 -3.37 -25.01
CA PRO A 142 25.31 -4.45 -25.10
C PRO A 142 26.44 -4.18 -26.10
N VAL A 143 26.35 -3.15 -26.96
CA VAL A 143 27.17 -3.02 -28.17
C VAL A 143 28.11 -1.82 -28.14
N SER A 144 27.78 -0.78 -27.39
CA SER A 144 28.58 0.44 -27.31
C SER A 144 29.94 0.26 -26.62
N GLY A 145 30.30 -0.95 -26.15
CA GLY A 145 31.68 -1.34 -25.81
C GLY A 145 32.37 -0.53 -24.70
N GLY A 146 31.70 0.46 -24.12
CA GLY A 146 32.24 1.43 -23.16
C GLY A 146 31.64 1.33 -21.76
N GLY A 147 30.70 0.42 -21.53
CA GLY A 147 30.16 0.16 -20.20
C GLY A 147 30.91 -0.99 -19.55
N GLU A 148 31.56 -0.75 -18.41
CA GLU A 148 31.86 -1.85 -17.49
C GLU A 148 30.56 -2.65 -17.24
N ASN A 149 30.67 -3.98 -17.18
CA ASN A 149 29.58 -4.93 -16.95
C ASN A 149 28.98 -4.78 -15.53
N LEU A 150 28.40 -3.62 -15.22
CA LEU A 150 27.97 -3.23 -13.88
C LEU A 150 26.87 -4.15 -13.36
N TRP A 151 26.00 -4.57 -14.28
CA TRP A 151 24.89 -5.49 -14.06
C TRP A 151 25.21 -6.94 -14.47
N GLY A 152 26.49 -7.26 -14.68
CA GLY A 152 26.93 -8.52 -15.28
C GLY A 152 27.14 -8.39 -16.80
N ASP A 153 27.52 -9.49 -17.45
CA ASP A 153 27.72 -9.54 -18.90
C ASP A 153 26.35 -9.53 -19.60
N PRO A 154 25.99 -8.50 -20.38
CA PRO A 154 24.73 -8.48 -21.12
C PRO A 154 24.55 -9.72 -22.01
N LEU A 155 25.64 -10.30 -22.54
CA LEU A 155 25.59 -11.52 -23.35
C LEU A 155 25.20 -12.77 -22.56
N SER A 156 25.29 -12.72 -21.22
CA SER A 156 24.85 -13.78 -20.31
C SER A 156 23.37 -13.70 -19.95
N TRP A 157 22.71 -12.57 -20.23
CA TRP A 157 21.27 -12.42 -19.98
C TRP A 157 20.49 -13.19 -21.04
N GLY A 158 19.38 -13.81 -20.64
CA GLY A 158 18.49 -14.48 -21.58
C GLY A 158 17.98 -13.51 -22.65
N ALA A 159 17.67 -14.03 -23.83
CA ALA A 159 16.73 -13.37 -24.73
C ALA A 159 15.34 -13.92 -24.43
N ALA A 160 14.29 -13.13 -24.64
CA ALA A 160 12.95 -13.68 -24.73
C ALA A 160 12.92 -14.63 -25.93
N ASP A 161 12.71 -15.92 -25.67
CA ASP A 161 12.77 -16.98 -26.67
C ASP A 161 11.74 -16.74 -27.81
N PHE A 162 10.67 -16.00 -27.53
CA PHE A 162 9.69 -15.52 -28.51
C PHE A 162 10.35 -14.80 -29.70
N PHE A 163 11.27 -13.86 -29.45
CA PHE A 163 11.97 -13.15 -30.51
C PHE A 163 13.08 -13.99 -31.17
N LEU A 164 13.48 -15.11 -30.58
CA LEU A 164 14.44 -16.02 -31.20
C LEU A 164 13.78 -16.97 -32.21
N HIS A 165 12.53 -17.38 -31.95
CA HIS A 165 11.88 -18.45 -32.70
C HIS A 165 10.84 -17.95 -33.71
N GLU A 166 10.19 -16.81 -33.46
CA GLU A 166 9.04 -16.38 -34.27
C GLU A 166 9.33 -15.25 -35.27
N ARG A 167 10.30 -14.35 -35.00
CA ARG A 167 10.69 -13.30 -35.96
C ARG A 167 12.14 -12.83 -35.80
N GLN A 168 12.82 -12.68 -36.94
CA GLN A 168 14.06 -11.90 -37.03
C GLN A 168 13.71 -10.40 -37.06
N PHE A 169 14.34 -9.61 -36.18
CA PHE A 169 14.16 -8.16 -36.14
C PHE A 169 15.14 -7.51 -37.10
N TYR A 170 14.69 -6.49 -37.82
CA TYR A 170 15.54 -5.70 -38.69
C TYR A 170 15.41 -4.22 -38.33
N PHE A 171 16.54 -3.50 -38.26
CA PHE A 171 16.59 -2.04 -38.23
C PHE A 171 17.28 -1.56 -39.50
N GLY A 172 16.51 -0.97 -40.41
CA GLY A 172 16.95 -0.83 -41.80
C GLY A 172 17.18 -2.21 -42.41
N ASP A 173 18.38 -2.45 -42.93
CA ASP A 173 18.78 -3.73 -43.54
C ASP A 173 19.54 -4.67 -42.57
N GLU A 174 19.79 -4.23 -41.32
CA GLU A 174 20.56 -5.01 -40.34
C GLU A 174 19.66 -5.84 -39.44
N MET A 175 19.97 -7.13 -39.31
CA MET A 175 19.31 -7.99 -38.33
C MET A 175 19.74 -7.60 -36.91
N ILE A 176 18.78 -7.24 -36.08
CA ILE A 176 18.98 -6.89 -34.67
C ILE A 176 19.04 -8.20 -33.87
N ASP A 177 20.08 -8.36 -33.06
CA ASP A 177 20.11 -9.41 -32.03
C ASP A 177 18.93 -9.20 -31.07
N PRO A 178 18.00 -10.17 -30.94
CA PRO A 178 16.86 -10.10 -30.03
C PRO A 178 17.22 -9.73 -28.59
N ARG A 179 18.45 -10.03 -28.15
CA ARG A 179 18.97 -9.61 -26.85
C ARG A 179 18.97 -8.09 -26.70
N ARG A 180 19.32 -7.33 -27.74
CA ARG A 180 19.30 -5.85 -27.68
C ARG A 180 17.91 -5.31 -27.34
N THR A 181 16.88 -5.93 -27.91
CA THR A 181 15.48 -5.59 -27.68
C THR A 181 15.01 -6.02 -26.30
N THR A 182 15.35 -7.24 -25.87
CA THR A 182 14.82 -7.83 -24.62
C THR A 182 15.50 -7.27 -23.38
N GLN A 183 16.77 -6.90 -23.45
CA GLN A 183 17.48 -6.34 -22.31
C GLN A 183 16.87 -5.00 -21.85
N ARG A 184 16.31 -4.21 -22.76
CA ARG A 184 15.58 -2.98 -22.40
C ARG A 184 14.24 -3.23 -21.72
N CYS A 185 13.69 -4.44 -21.84
CA CYS A 185 12.42 -4.84 -21.23
C CYS A 185 12.62 -5.67 -19.95
N PHE A 186 13.53 -6.65 -19.96
CA PHE A 186 13.56 -7.77 -19.00
C PHE A 186 14.95 -8.04 -18.40
N ASN A 187 15.86 -7.06 -18.40
CA ASN A 187 17.10 -7.24 -17.65
C ASN A 187 16.82 -7.44 -16.14
N PRO A 188 17.67 -8.18 -15.40
CA PRO A 188 17.39 -8.49 -14.00
C PRO A 188 17.16 -7.26 -13.11
N PRO A 189 17.97 -6.19 -13.20
CA PRO A 189 17.77 -4.95 -12.41
C PRO A 189 16.42 -4.26 -12.65
N PHE A 190 16.07 -4.03 -13.91
CA PHE A 190 14.83 -3.35 -14.25
C PHE A 190 13.61 -4.23 -13.95
N SER A 191 13.72 -5.55 -14.15
CA SER A 191 12.70 -6.52 -13.77
C SER A 191 12.45 -6.54 -12.27
N ALA A 192 13.51 -6.44 -11.47
CA ALA A 192 13.45 -6.32 -10.03
C ALA A 192 12.74 -5.03 -9.59
N LEU A 193 13.02 -3.92 -10.26
CA LEU A 193 12.37 -2.63 -10.00
C LEU A 193 10.88 -2.65 -10.37
N LYS A 194 10.54 -3.16 -11.55
CA LYS A 194 9.14 -3.37 -11.99
C LYS A 194 8.36 -4.24 -11.03
N THR A 195 8.95 -5.37 -10.62
CA THR A 195 8.36 -6.27 -9.61
C THR A 195 8.06 -5.53 -8.31
N SER A 196 9.01 -4.71 -7.85
CA SER A 196 8.85 -3.92 -6.62
C SER A 196 7.73 -2.88 -6.77
N ALA A 197 7.64 -2.22 -7.93
CA ALA A 197 6.60 -1.25 -8.25
C ALA A 197 5.21 -1.90 -8.29
N ILE A 198 5.08 -3.06 -8.93
CA ILE A 198 3.84 -3.83 -9.02
C ILE A 198 3.37 -4.24 -7.62
N GLN A 199 4.24 -4.83 -6.82
CA GLN A 199 3.87 -5.29 -5.48
C GLN A 199 3.51 -4.12 -4.55
N ALA A 200 4.23 -2.99 -4.65
CA ALA A 200 3.89 -1.77 -3.93
C ALA A 200 2.50 -1.28 -4.34
N TYR A 201 2.25 -1.17 -5.64
CA TYR A 201 0.97 -0.76 -6.21
C TYR A 201 -0.17 -1.66 -5.72
N GLU A 202 -0.06 -2.97 -5.90
CA GLU A 202 -1.07 -3.95 -5.47
C GLU A 202 -1.34 -3.90 -3.96
N TYR A 203 -0.29 -3.73 -3.16
CA TYR A 203 -0.45 -3.59 -1.72
C TYR A 203 -1.30 -2.38 -1.36
N TYR A 204 -1.03 -1.21 -1.93
CA TYR A 204 -1.83 -0.01 -1.64
C TYR A 204 -3.24 -0.09 -2.23
N SER A 205 -3.38 -0.66 -3.43
CA SER A 205 -4.66 -0.81 -4.12
C SER A 205 -5.55 -1.88 -3.47
N GLY A 206 -4.98 -2.77 -2.66
CA GLY A 206 -5.76 -3.72 -1.86
C GLY A 206 -6.70 -3.08 -0.82
N PHE A 207 -6.57 -1.77 -0.57
CA PHE A 207 -7.45 -1.02 0.32
C PHE A 207 -8.37 -0.11 -0.50
N ALA A 208 -9.67 -0.38 -0.46
CA ALA A 208 -10.65 0.34 -1.30
C ALA A 208 -10.66 1.86 -1.07
N ALA A 209 -10.37 2.30 0.16
CA ALA A 209 -10.35 3.71 0.51
C ALA A 209 -9.05 4.43 0.08
N ASN A 210 -7.99 3.70 -0.28
CA ASN A 210 -6.75 4.32 -0.75
C ASN A 210 -6.94 4.86 -2.18
N ALA A 211 -6.19 5.90 -2.51
CA ALA A 211 -5.97 6.32 -3.88
C ALA A 211 -4.54 6.01 -4.24
N VAL A 212 -4.35 5.40 -5.41
CA VAL A 212 -3.04 4.93 -5.85
C VAL A 212 -2.85 5.33 -7.30
N GLY A 213 -1.77 6.08 -7.53
CA GLY A 213 -1.28 6.41 -8.86
C GLY A 213 0.12 5.86 -9.03
N ILE A 214 0.49 5.62 -10.27
CA ILE A 214 1.84 5.18 -10.63
C ILE A 214 2.27 5.87 -11.92
N GLY A 215 3.52 6.32 -11.95
CA GLY A 215 4.16 6.84 -13.13
C GLY A 215 5.59 6.37 -13.24
N VAL A 216 6.14 6.57 -14.43
CA VAL A 216 7.45 6.08 -14.84
C VAL A 216 8.29 7.26 -15.30
N PHE A 217 9.54 7.30 -14.88
CA PHE A 217 10.46 8.38 -15.21
C PHE A 217 11.82 7.81 -15.63
N PRO A 218 12.54 8.44 -16.55
CA PRO A 218 12.06 9.47 -17.46
C PRO A 218 10.93 8.94 -18.37
N GLY A 219 9.94 9.79 -18.64
CA GLY A 219 8.83 9.51 -19.54
C GLY A 219 9.14 9.90 -20.99
N SER A 220 8.14 9.74 -21.84
CA SER A 220 8.18 10.01 -23.29
C SER A 220 8.63 11.42 -23.68
N GLY A 221 8.42 12.40 -22.80
CA GLY A 221 8.86 13.79 -22.99
C GLY A 221 10.29 14.09 -22.50
N GLY A 222 11.13 13.08 -22.25
CA GLY A 222 12.50 13.26 -21.78
C GLY A 222 12.60 13.32 -20.25
N ASN A 223 12.08 14.37 -19.61
CA ASN A 223 12.23 14.55 -18.15
C ASN A 223 10.91 14.42 -17.35
N ALA A 224 9.76 14.40 -18.04
CA ALA A 224 8.45 14.32 -17.41
C ALA A 224 8.13 12.89 -16.95
N VAL A 225 7.22 12.74 -15.97
CA VAL A 225 6.71 11.43 -15.56
C VAL A 225 5.61 10.95 -16.52
N ASP A 226 5.81 9.80 -17.15
CA ASP A 226 4.79 9.07 -17.90
C ASP A 226 3.81 8.42 -16.93
N GLU A 227 2.57 8.88 -16.93
CA GLU A 227 1.54 8.39 -16.02
C GLU A 227 1.00 7.04 -16.49
N VAL A 228 1.29 5.98 -15.74
CA VAL A 228 0.73 4.64 -15.98
C VAL A 228 -0.69 4.58 -15.44
N ARG A 229 -0.93 5.14 -14.26
CA ARG A 229 -2.27 5.27 -13.70
C ARG A 229 -2.35 6.56 -12.92
N PRO A 230 -3.37 7.39 -13.16
CA PRO A 230 -3.57 8.57 -12.35
C PRO A 230 -3.93 8.24 -10.92
N LEU A 231 -3.61 9.17 -10.02
CA LEU A 231 -3.98 9.03 -8.63
C LEU A 231 -5.50 9.01 -8.50
N ALA A 232 -6.04 7.81 -8.33
CA ALA A 232 -7.47 7.55 -8.25
C ALA A 232 -7.75 6.50 -7.17
N LEU A 233 -8.97 6.50 -6.61
CA LEU A 233 -9.39 5.48 -5.66
C LEU A 233 -9.15 4.08 -6.23
N ALA A 234 -8.62 3.18 -5.40
CA ALA A 234 -8.25 1.84 -5.82
C ALA A 234 -9.45 1.04 -6.36
N ALA A 235 -10.64 1.27 -5.79
CA ALA A 235 -11.88 0.64 -6.24
C ALA A 235 -12.47 1.26 -7.53
N LYS A 236 -11.90 2.37 -8.04
CA LYS A 236 -12.41 3.09 -9.20
C LYS A 236 -11.64 2.68 -10.46
N ALA A 237 -12.38 2.25 -11.48
CA ALA A 237 -11.86 2.07 -12.84
C ALA A 237 -11.60 3.44 -13.49
N LEU A 238 -10.67 3.51 -14.44
CA LEU A 238 -10.42 4.74 -15.20
C LEU A 238 -11.50 4.94 -16.27
N ASP A 239 -11.73 6.19 -16.66
CA ASP A 239 -12.73 6.57 -17.67
C ASP A 239 -12.42 5.97 -19.06
N VAL A 240 -11.18 5.55 -19.30
CA VAL A 240 -10.72 4.88 -20.53
C VAL A 240 -11.08 3.38 -20.60
N GLY A 241 -11.81 2.84 -19.61
CA GLY A 241 -12.31 1.47 -19.61
C GLY A 241 -11.37 0.43 -18.95
N GLY A 242 -10.18 0.87 -18.53
CA GLY A 242 -9.14 0.02 -17.92
C GLY A 242 -8.67 0.49 -16.53
N GLU A 243 -7.66 -0.18 -15.99
CA GLU A 243 -7.02 0.20 -14.72
C GLU A 243 -5.85 1.17 -14.93
N ALA A 244 -5.26 1.18 -16.12
CA ALA A 244 -4.06 1.94 -16.45
C ALA A 244 -4.05 2.42 -17.91
N GLN A 245 -3.18 3.37 -18.20
CA GLN A 245 -2.92 3.93 -19.52
C GLN A 245 -1.64 3.31 -20.09
N PHE A 246 -1.78 2.60 -21.21
CA PHE A 246 -0.64 2.20 -22.02
C PHE A 246 -0.05 3.43 -22.72
N ILE A 247 1.24 3.70 -22.51
CA ILE A 247 1.94 4.76 -23.23
C ILE A 247 2.96 4.09 -24.15
N PRO A 248 2.74 4.13 -25.48
CA PRO A 248 3.70 3.61 -26.42
C PRO A 248 4.97 4.46 -26.39
N LEU A 249 6.09 3.81 -26.11
CA LEU A 249 7.43 4.37 -26.28
C LEU A 249 8.10 3.57 -27.37
N ASP A 250 8.37 4.21 -28.49
CA ASP A 250 9.06 3.60 -29.62
C ASP A 250 10.50 4.07 -29.64
N TYR A 251 11.44 3.12 -29.66
CA TYR A 251 12.86 3.36 -29.78
C TYR A 251 13.41 2.56 -30.96
N GLU A 252 14.51 3.02 -31.54
CA GLU A 252 15.18 2.38 -32.67
C GLU A 252 15.46 0.88 -32.44
N TRP A 253 15.65 0.46 -31.18
CA TRP A 253 16.09 -0.90 -30.81
C TRP A 253 15.15 -1.59 -29.81
N GLY A 254 13.86 -1.21 -29.77
CA GLY A 254 12.85 -1.79 -28.88
C GLY A 254 11.85 -0.75 -28.37
N GLY A 255 10.66 -1.19 -27.95
CA GLY A 255 9.58 -0.29 -27.57
C GLY A 255 8.54 -0.96 -26.69
N SER A 256 7.69 -0.17 -26.04
CA SER A 256 6.69 -0.67 -25.08
C SER A 256 5.79 -1.74 -25.69
N GLY A 257 5.46 -1.61 -26.98
CA GLY A 257 4.65 -2.60 -27.70
C GLY A 257 5.35 -3.95 -27.85
N TYR A 258 6.67 -3.96 -28.03
CA TYR A 258 7.46 -5.19 -28.07
C TYR A 258 7.62 -5.81 -26.68
N CYS A 259 7.85 -4.99 -25.65
CA CYS A 259 7.87 -5.49 -24.27
C CYS A 259 6.51 -6.06 -23.86
N ALA A 260 5.40 -5.44 -24.28
CA ALA A 260 4.05 -5.95 -24.05
C ALA A 260 3.79 -7.27 -24.79
N ALA A 261 4.15 -7.36 -26.08
CA ALA A 261 3.99 -8.58 -26.87
C ALA A 261 4.86 -9.73 -26.32
N ALA A 262 6.08 -9.44 -25.87
CA ALA A 262 6.93 -10.43 -25.23
C ALA A 262 6.36 -10.89 -23.87
N ALA A 263 5.81 -9.98 -23.07
CA ALA A 263 5.12 -10.34 -21.84
C ALA A 263 3.89 -11.22 -22.13
N GLU A 264 3.12 -10.91 -23.17
CA GLU A 264 1.96 -11.70 -23.62
C GLU A 264 2.37 -13.10 -24.11
N GLY A 265 3.36 -13.19 -25.00
CA GLY A 265 3.84 -14.46 -25.58
C GLY A 265 4.59 -15.36 -24.60
N GLU A 266 5.23 -14.83 -23.56
CA GLU A 266 5.85 -15.65 -22.50
C GLU A 266 4.81 -16.20 -21.52
N ILE A 267 3.69 -15.49 -21.29
CA ILE A 267 2.55 -15.98 -20.47
C ILE A 267 1.88 -17.19 -21.14
N THR A 268 1.73 -17.18 -22.46
CA THR A 268 1.03 -18.25 -23.19
C THR A 268 1.87 -19.53 -23.33
N ASN A 269 3.20 -19.43 -23.29
CA ASN A 269 4.12 -20.55 -23.58
C ASN A 269 4.73 -21.27 -22.36
N GLY A 270 4.43 -20.84 -21.12
CA GLY A 270 4.76 -21.58 -19.88
C GLY A 270 6.25 -21.77 -19.54
N ASN A 271 7.19 -21.20 -20.30
CA ASN A 271 8.64 -21.39 -20.15
C ASN A 271 9.35 -20.14 -19.59
N TYR A 272 8.94 -19.68 -18.42
CA TYR A 272 9.43 -18.44 -17.84
C TYR A 272 10.88 -18.56 -17.32
N ARG A 273 11.85 -17.85 -17.94
CA ARG A 273 13.29 -17.92 -17.60
C ARG A 273 13.86 -16.74 -16.81
N PHE A 274 13.15 -15.61 -16.74
CA PHE A 274 13.46 -14.53 -15.80
C PHE A 274 12.75 -14.82 -14.47
N ARG A 275 13.14 -14.31 -13.31
CA ARG A 275 12.26 -14.50 -12.14
C ARG A 275 11.08 -13.56 -12.28
N ALA A 276 9.93 -14.08 -12.72
CA ALA A 276 8.66 -13.39 -12.56
C ALA A 276 8.54 -13.05 -11.08
N ALA A 277 7.88 -11.95 -10.76
CA ALA A 277 7.26 -11.77 -9.47
C ALA A 277 6.27 -12.94 -9.24
N ASN A 278 6.77 -14.09 -8.79
CA ASN A 278 6.11 -15.24 -8.18
C ASN A 278 4.65 -15.50 -8.62
N SER A 279 4.38 -16.46 -9.53
CA SER A 279 3.02 -16.99 -9.83
C SER A 279 1.87 -15.95 -10.00
N SER A 280 2.19 -14.66 -10.17
CA SER A 280 1.25 -13.56 -9.91
C SER A 280 0.51 -13.10 -11.14
N ILE A 281 1.13 -13.13 -12.30
CA ILE A 281 0.46 -12.68 -13.53
C ILE A 281 -0.51 -13.71 -14.13
N GLU A 282 -0.36 -15.01 -13.86
CA GLU A 282 -1.30 -16.04 -14.34
C GLU A 282 -2.74 -15.84 -13.83
N HIS A 283 -2.91 -15.28 -12.63
CA HIS A 283 -4.24 -14.93 -12.10
C HIS A 283 -4.62 -13.46 -12.33
N LEU A 284 -3.66 -12.61 -12.73
CA LEU A 284 -3.91 -11.23 -13.10
C LEU A 284 -4.26 -11.07 -14.57
N TRP A 285 -3.79 -11.95 -15.45
CA TRP A 285 -4.26 -12.02 -16.81
C TRP A 285 -5.53 -12.86 -16.88
N ARG A 286 -6.61 -12.23 -16.41
CA ARG A 286 -7.95 -12.56 -16.88
C ARG A 286 -8.43 -11.33 -17.62
N PRO A 287 -8.78 -11.45 -18.91
CA PRO A 287 -9.41 -10.37 -19.63
C PRO A 287 -10.57 -9.87 -18.75
N PRO A 288 -10.66 -8.57 -18.44
CA PRO A 288 -11.84 -8.01 -17.77
C PRO A 288 -13.09 -8.46 -18.52
N ALA A 289 -14.22 -8.60 -17.82
CA ALA A 289 -15.46 -9.02 -18.49
C ALA A 289 -15.75 -8.12 -19.72
N GLY A 290 -15.83 -8.72 -20.91
CA GLY A 290 -16.02 -8.00 -22.17
C GLY A 290 -14.74 -7.68 -22.97
N ALA A 291 -13.56 -8.06 -22.48
CA ALA A 291 -12.32 -7.97 -23.26
C ALA A 291 -12.33 -8.98 -24.43
N PRO A 292 -11.71 -8.62 -25.58
CA PRO A 292 -11.68 -9.47 -26.76
C PRO A 292 -10.92 -10.78 -26.49
N ASN A 293 -11.40 -11.87 -27.10
CA ASN A 293 -10.79 -13.20 -26.91
C ASN A 293 -9.50 -13.26 -27.74
N ILE A 294 -8.38 -13.60 -27.10
CA ILE A 294 -7.08 -13.64 -27.78
C ILE A 294 -6.97 -14.93 -28.58
N THR A 295 -6.96 -14.79 -29.90
CA THR A 295 -6.10 -15.63 -30.75
C THR A 295 -4.73 -14.96 -30.77
N ASP A 296 -3.66 -15.72 -30.54
CA ASP A 296 -2.25 -15.25 -30.44
C ASP A 296 -1.96 -13.99 -31.27
N PRO A 297 -1.16 -13.03 -30.76
CA PRO A 297 -0.86 -11.81 -31.49
C PRO A 297 -0.27 -12.14 -32.87
N LEU A 298 -1.08 -11.99 -33.92
CA LEU A 298 -0.79 -12.39 -35.30
C LEU A 298 0.45 -11.71 -35.92
N SER A 299 1.11 -10.78 -35.22
CA SER A 299 2.10 -9.89 -35.82
C SER A 299 3.31 -9.48 -34.96
N GLY A 300 3.53 -10.08 -33.79
CA GLY A 300 4.64 -9.66 -32.90
C GLY A 300 4.54 -8.21 -32.42
N ALA A 301 3.34 -7.63 -32.51
CA ALA A 301 2.99 -6.32 -32.02
C ALA A 301 1.87 -6.47 -30.99
N PHE A 302 1.89 -5.61 -29.97
CA PHE A 302 0.83 -5.55 -28.97
C PHE A 302 -0.52 -5.24 -29.62
N ASN A 303 -1.56 -6.01 -29.28
CA ASN A 303 -2.89 -5.78 -29.81
C ASN A 303 -3.46 -4.44 -29.27
N PRO A 304 -3.69 -3.42 -30.11
CA PRO A 304 -4.21 -2.13 -29.64
C PRO A 304 -5.60 -2.24 -29.00
N GLU A 305 -6.39 -3.26 -29.35
CA GLU A 305 -7.70 -3.50 -28.73
C GLU A 305 -7.58 -3.83 -27.23
N TYR A 306 -6.41 -4.29 -26.77
CA TYR A 306 -6.15 -4.60 -25.36
C TYR A 306 -5.73 -3.38 -24.52
N GLN A 307 -5.37 -2.25 -25.15
CA GLN A 307 -4.87 -1.06 -24.43
C GLN A 307 -5.80 -0.62 -23.30
N ASN A 308 -7.11 -0.67 -23.54
CA ASN A 308 -8.13 -0.27 -22.58
C ASN A 308 -8.46 -1.33 -21.53
N TYR A 309 -7.87 -2.52 -21.61
CA TYR A 309 -8.12 -3.62 -20.68
C TYR A 309 -6.92 -3.94 -19.80
N LEU A 310 -5.79 -3.25 -20.01
CA LEU A 310 -4.58 -3.49 -19.25
C LEU A 310 -4.73 -3.06 -17.78
N ARG A 311 -4.22 -3.93 -16.92
CA ARG A 311 -3.98 -3.65 -15.51
C ARG A 311 -2.74 -2.79 -15.35
N ALA A 312 -2.65 -2.08 -14.23
CA ALA A 312 -1.45 -1.29 -13.92
C ALA A 312 -0.19 -2.16 -13.90
N SER A 313 -0.29 -3.39 -13.39
CA SER A 313 0.82 -4.33 -13.35
C SER A 313 1.33 -4.73 -14.74
N GLU A 314 0.42 -4.91 -15.69
CA GLU A 314 0.73 -5.26 -17.09
C GLU A 314 1.36 -4.07 -17.80
N VAL A 315 0.84 -2.86 -17.60
CA VAL A 315 1.45 -1.65 -18.16
C VAL A 315 2.84 -1.43 -17.58
N ILE A 316 3.06 -1.59 -16.27
CA ILE A 316 4.40 -1.49 -15.66
C ILE A 316 5.35 -2.50 -16.29
N TRP A 317 4.91 -3.74 -16.48
CA TRP A 317 5.73 -4.78 -17.12
C TRP A 317 6.10 -4.45 -18.56
N SER A 318 5.18 -3.85 -19.31
CA SER A 318 5.40 -3.44 -20.70
C SER A 318 6.38 -2.27 -20.88
N ARG A 319 6.83 -1.63 -19.79
CA ARG A 319 7.71 -0.47 -19.90
C ARG A 319 9.10 -0.85 -20.40
N VAL A 320 9.68 0.04 -21.18
CA VAL A 320 11.05 -0.06 -21.67
C VAL A 320 11.93 0.94 -20.93
N ALA A 321 13.20 0.60 -20.71
CA ALA A 321 14.16 1.57 -20.22
C ALA A 321 14.44 2.65 -21.29
N HIS A 322 14.39 3.92 -20.88
CA HIS A 322 14.51 5.13 -21.67
C HIS A 322 15.93 5.73 -21.53
N THR A 323 16.54 6.21 -22.61
CA THR A 323 17.98 6.59 -22.63
C THR A 323 18.37 7.78 -21.74
N GLY A 324 17.40 8.61 -21.35
CA GLY A 324 17.61 9.76 -20.46
C GLY A 324 17.98 9.37 -19.02
N LEU A 325 18.60 10.32 -18.31
CA LEU A 325 18.70 10.30 -16.86
C LEU A 325 17.58 11.17 -16.26
N PRO A 326 17.13 10.87 -15.04
CA PRO A 326 16.04 11.61 -14.45
C PRO A 326 16.53 12.88 -13.76
N GLU A 327 15.81 13.97 -13.94
CA GLU A 327 15.98 15.16 -13.09
C GLU A 327 15.26 14.93 -11.76
N SER A 328 16.02 14.55 -10.73
CA SER A 328 15.46 14.17 -9.42
C SER A 328 14.52 15.23 -8.83
N GLY A 329 14.82 16.53 -9.00
CA GLY A 329 13.94 17.62 -8.56
C GLY A 329 12.63 17.72 -9.35
N GLN A 330 12.64 17.35 -10.64
CA GLN A 330 11.42 17.28 -11.44
C GLN A 330 10.56 16.08 -11.03
N VAL A 331 11.15 14.90 -10.83
CA VAL A 331 10.43 13.71 -10.32
C VAL A 331 9.75 14.04 -8.98
N LEU A 332 10.43 14.77 -8.11
CA LEU A 332 9.87 15.26 -6.86
C LEU A 332 8.71 16.24 -7.03
N SER A 333 8.89 17.23 -7.90
CA SER A 333 7.88 18.26 -8.15
C SER A 333 6.64 17.66 -8.78
N ASP A 334 6.80 16.80 -9.78
CA ASP A 334 5.72 16.10 -10.47
C ASP A 334 4.99 15.17 -9.51
N GLY A 335 5.72 14.32 -8.78
CA GLY A 335 5.14 13.42 -7.79
C GLY A 335 4.35 14.16 -6.70
N PHE A 336 4.91 15.26 -6.18
CA PHE A 336 4.23 16.08 -5.18
C PHE A 336 2.97 16.77 -5.71
N SER A 337 3.03 17.32 -6.93
CA SER A 337 1.89 17.98 -7.57
C SER A 337 0.70 17.05 -7.78
N ARG A 338 0.94 15.75 -7.89
CA ARG A 338 -0.10 14.71 -8.07
C ARG A 338 -0.76 14.31 -6.77
N ILE A 339 -0.02 14.28 -5.65
CA ILE A 339 -0.56 13.86 -4.34
C ILE A 339 -1.11 15.01 -3.50
N ALA A 340 -0.56 16.22 -3.62
CA ALA A 340 -0.94 17.34 -2.77
C ALA A 340 -2.43 17.74 -2.93
N PRO A 341 -2.96 17.97 -4.16
CA PRO A 341 -4.34 18.45 -4.34
C PRO A 341 -5.40 17.34 -4.28
N ALA A 342 -5.02 16.07 -4.07
CA ALA A 342 -5.91 14.94 -4.32
C ALA A 342 -7.18 14.96 -3.44
N PHE A 343 -8.35 15.12 -4.07
CA PHE A 343 -9.63 15.21 -3.37
C PHE A 343 -10.59 14.11 -3.83
N PHE A 344 -11.12 13.32 -2.89
CA PHE A 344 -11.99 12.17 -3.17
C PHE A 344 -13.24 12.24 -2.29
N GLU A 345 -14.32 12.81 -2.83
CA GLU A 345 -15.59 12.99 -2.11
C GLU A 345 -16.15 11.68 -1.55
N GLU A 346 -15.87 10.56 -2.23
CA GLU A 346 -16.33 9.22 -1.85
C GLU A 346 -15.80 8.78 -0.47
N ARG A 347 -14.78 9.45 0.08
CA ARG A 347 -14.24 9.19 1.42
C ARG A 347 -15.03 9.85 2.56
N GLY A 348 -15.93 10.77 2.26
CA GLY A 348 -16.71 11.51 3.25
C GLY A 348 -15.84 12.08 4.37
N GLY A 349 -16.16 11.77 5.63
CA GLY A 349 -15.43 12.28 6.81
C GLY A 349 -13.97 11.81 6.94
N LEU A 350 -13.50 10.86 6.12
CA LEU A 350 -12.09 10.43 6.08
C LEU A 350 -11.23 11.31 5.16
N GLN A 351 -11.85 12.18 4.35
CA GLN A 351 -11.16 12.98 3.34
C GLN A 351 -10.06 13.86 3.93
N GLY A 352 -10.32 14.57 5.02
CA GLY A 352 -9.32 15.43 5.68
C GLY A 352 -8.30 14.68 6.55
N ARG A 353 -8.29 13.34 6.50
CA ARG A 353 -7.41 12.50 7.32
C ARG A 353 -6.46 11.65 6.49
N SER A 354 -6.56 11.69 5.16
CA SER A 354 -5.73 10.84 4.33
C SER A 354 -4.26 11.23 4.44
N ARG A 355 -3.38 10.23 4.43
CA ARG A 355 -1.94 10.45 4.42
C ARG A 355 -1.44 10.47 2.99
N ARG A 356 -0.70 11.50 2.61
CA ARG A 356 -0.06 11.57 1.31
C ARG A 356 1.28 10.89 1.35
N GLN A 357 1.57 10.13 0.32
CA GLN A 357 2.80 9.39 0.23
C GLN A 357 3.35 9.41 -1.19
N LEU A 358 4.63 9.76 -1.29
CA LEU A 358 5.39 9.65 -2.53
C LEU A 358 6.40 8.52 -2.35
N VAL A 359 6.28 7.48 -3.17
CA VAL A 359 7.25 6.37 -3.19
C VAL A 359 8.06 6.50 -4.47
N ILE A 360 9.37 6.62 -4.35
CA ILE A 360 10.29 6.72 -5.48
C ILE A 360 11.10 5.45 -5.49
N LEU A 361 10.92 4.64 -6.54
CA LEU A 361 11.62 3.40 -6.76
C LEU A 361 12.69 3.65 -7.81
N ALA A 362 13.97 3.57 -7.42
CA ALA A 362 15.10 3.77 -8.31
C ALA A 362 16.11 2.62 -8.18
N GLY A 363 16.86 2.35 -9.25
CA GLY A 363 18.01 1.44 -9.18
C GLY A 363 19.23 2.10 -8.56
N ASP A 364 20.25 1.31 -8.24
CA ASP A 364 21.57 1.85 -7.94
C ASP A 364 22.24 2.35 -9.21
N LEU A 365 22.95 3.47 -9.07
CA LEU A 365 23.65 4.06 -10.19
C LEU A 365 24.87 3.24 -10.57
N PRO A 366 25.24 3.34 -11.84
CA PRO A 366 26.63 3.44 -12.19
C PRO A 366 26.89 4.52 -13.24
N TYR A 367 27.64 5.57 -12.88
CA TYR A 367 28.85 5.96 -13.64
C TYR A 367 29.68 6.99 -12.88
N SER A 368 30.99 6.79 -12.94
CA SER A 368 32.05 7.70 -12.53
C SER A 368 32.01 9.00 -13.33
N SER A 369 31.16 9.96 -12.93
CA SER A 369 31.27 11.42 -13.17
C SER A 369 29.92 12.15 -13.07
N GLY A 370 28.79 11.45 -13.18
CA GLY A 370 27.47 12.02 -12.99
C GLY A 370 27.03 11.92 -11.53
N GLN A 371 27.13 13.01 -10.77
CA GLN A 371 26.55 13.08 -9.42
C GLN A 371 25.02 12.95 -9.53
N VAL A 372 24.46 11.74 -9.46
CA VAL A 372 23.00 11.55 -9.36
C VAL A 372 22.60 11.25 -7.90
N PHE A 373 23.50 10.72 -7.08
CA PHE A 373 23.35 10.78 -5.62
C PHE A 373 23.79 12.14 -5.10
N PRO A 374 22.94 12.86 -4.33
CA PRO A 374 23.31 14.14 -3.75
C PRO A 374 24.38 13.93 -2.67
N GLY A 375 25.59 14.42 -2.94
CA GLY A 375 26.57 14.72 -1.89
C GLY A 375 26.28 16.11 -1.29
N PRO A 376 26.50 16.35 0.02
CA PRO A 376 26.38 17.68 0.62
C PRO A 376 27.13 18.75 -0.20
N GLY A 377 26.43 19.81 -0.60
CA GLY A 377 26.98 20.91 -1.41
C GLY A 377 27.13 20.62 -2.91
N GLY A 378 26.58 19.52 -3.41
CA GLY A 378 26.44 19.25 -4.85
C GLY A 378 25.17 19.87 -5.44
N VAL A 379 25.19 20.20 -6.74
CA VAL A 379 24.06 20.86 -7.44
C VAL A 379 22.75 20.08 -7.29
N VAL A 380 22.80 18.75 -7.34
CA VAL A 380 21.63 17.88 -7.14
C VAL A 380 21.13 17.90 -5.70
N ALA A 381 22.03 18.00 -4.71
CA ALA A 381 21.65 18.11 -3.31
C ALA A 381 20.96 19.44 -3.02
N ASP A 382 21.47 20.52 -3.60
CA ASP A 382 20.91 21.86 -3.45
C ASP A 382 19.53 21.98 -4.10
N ASP A 383 19.34 21.42 -5.32
CA ASP A 383 18.01 21.37 -5.96
C ASP A 383 17.03 20.53 -5.13
N LEU A 384 17.42 19.32 -4.68
CA LEU A 384 16.57 18.50 -3.82
C LEU A 384 16.20 19.20 -2.50
N ALA A 385 17.17 19.86 -1.85
CA ALA A 385 16.94 20.62 -0.62
C ALA A 385 15.96 21.78 -0.87
N ALA A 386 16.10 22.50 -1.98
CA ALA A 386 15.16 23.54 -2.38
C ALA A 386 13.75 22.99 -2.62
N ARG A 387 13.61 21.81 -3.26
CA ARG A 387 12.29 21.15 -3.42
C ARG A 387 11.68 20.72 -2.10
N PHE A 388 12.45 20.14 -1.19
CA PHE A 388 11.96 19.78 0.14
C PHE A 388 11.49 21.01 0.91
N GLU A 389 12.18 22.13 0.79
CA GLU A 389 11.77 23.36 1.47
C GLU A 389 10.44 23.90 0.94
N ILE A 390 10.24 23.89 -0.39
CA ILE A 390 8.93 24.23 -0.98
C ILE A 390 7.83 23.32 -0.44
N MET A 391 8.08 22.00 -0.37
CA MET A 391 7.10 21.05 0.17
C MET A 391 6.79 21.32 1.65
N ARG A 392 7.81 21.62 2.47
CA ARG A 392 7.61 22.00 3.89
C ARG A 392 6.76 23.25 4.03
N GLN A 393 6.96 24.26 3.18
CA GLN A 393 6.15 25.49 3.18
C GLN A 393 4.68 25.21 2.85
N VAL A 394 4.42 24.34 1.87
CA VAL A 394 3.05 23.91 1.55
C VAL A 394 2.43 23.16 2.73
N ILE A 395 3.16 22.24 3.36
CA ILE A 395 2.70 21.51 4.56
C ILE A 395 2.50 22.45 5.76
N ALA A 396 3.33 23.47 5.93
CA ALA A 396 3.16 24.47 6.98
C ALA A 396 1.84 25.24 6.81
N THR A 397 1.45 25.50 5.56
CA THR A 397 0.21 26.21 5.19
C THR A 397 -1.02 25.29 5.30
N ASP A 398 -0.94 24.05 4.81
CA ASP A 398 -2.01 23.06 4.91
C ASP A 398 -1.81 22.14 6.12
N ARG A 399 -2.54 22.43 7.20
CA ARG A 399 -2.47 21.66 8.46
C ARG A 399 -2.96 20.22 8.34
N THR A 400 -3.74 19.90 7.30
CA THR A 400 -4.28 18.55 7.07
C THR A 400 -3.30 17.67 6.31
N LEU A 401 -2.39 18.29 5.55
CA LEU A 401 -1.40 17.59 4.76
C LEU A 401 -0.34 16.92 5.65
N ARG A 402 -0.17 15.62 5.43
CA ARG A 402 0.94 14.81 5.95
C ARG A 402 1.59 14.11 4.78
N LEU A 403 2.88 14.29 4.60
CA LEU A 403 3.66 13.75 3.49
C LEU A 403 4.74 12.80 4.02
N SER A 404 4.71 11.57 3.54
CA SER A 404 5.80 10.62 3.68
C SER A 404 6.45 10.39 2.33
N MET A 405 7.77 10.51 2.25
CA MET A 405 8.53 10.19 1.05
C MET A 405 9.45 9.02 1.34
N ILE A 406 9.34 7.99 0.51
CA ILE A 406 10.15 6.78 0.62
C ILE A 406 10.95 6.63 -0.66
N TYR A 407 12.25 6.83 -0.56
CA TYR A 407 13.20 6.46 -1.59
C TYR A 407 13.58 4.99 -1.42
N VAL A 408 13.41 4.20 -2.46
CA VAL A 408 13.74 2.78 -2.49
C VAL A 408 14.85 2.59 -3.50
N LEU A 409 16.03 2.18 -3.03
CA LEU A 409 17.21 1.91 -3.86
C LEU A 409 17.47 0.42 -3.97
N LEU A 410 17.46 -0.08 -5.21
CA LEU A 410 17.87 -1.43 -5.54
C LEU A 410 19.38 -1.49 -5.75
N LEU A 411 20.11 -2.08 -4.80
CA LEU A 411 21.56 -2.28 -4.89
C LEU A 411 21.91 -3.51 -5.71
N HIS A 412 22.85 -3.33 -6.64
CA HIS A 412 23.52 -4.44 -7.28
C HIS A 412 24.57 -5.08 -6.36
N GLU A 413 24.82 -6.39 -6.54
CA GLU A 413 25.80 -7.12 -5.74
C GLU A 413 27.24 -6.61 -5.97
N ARG A 414 27.58 -6.22 -7.21
CA ARG A 414 28.87 -5.58 -7.54
C ARG A 414 28.96 -4.15 -7.01
N SER A 415 27.81 -3.49 -6.93
CA SER A 415 27.55 -2.20 -6.29
C SER A 415 28.11 -2.08 -4.87
N ARG A 416 28.00 -3.20 -4.15
CA ARG A 416 28.06 -3.29 -2.69
C ARG A 416 29.41 -2.89 -2.08
N ALA A 417 30.50 -2.93 -2.85
CA ALA A 417 31.83 -2.60 -2.37
C ALA A 417 32.15 -1.09 -2.40
N SER A 418 31.57 -0.34 -3.35
CA SER A 418 31.81 1.10 -3.53
C SER A 418 30.67 1.98 -2.98
N LEU A 419 29.42 1.51 -3.05
CA LEU A 419 28.23 2.27 -2.62
C LEU A 419 28.05 2.60 -1.13
N PRO A 420 28.71 1.97 -0.13
CA PRO A 420 28.42 2.28 1.26
C PRO A 420 28.61 3.76 1.62
N LEU A 421 29.58 4.46 1.01
CA LEU A 421 29.88 5.84 1.36
C LEU A 421 28.87 6.83 0.75
N GLU A 422 28.54 6.69 -0.53
CA GLU A 422 27.57 7.56 -1.22
C GLU A 422 26.15 7.31 -0.72
N ALA A 423 25.78 6.04 -0.50
CA ALA A 423 24.48 5.71 0.08
C ALA A 423 24.36 6.23 1.51
N GLN A 424 25.40 6.11 2.32
CA GLN A 424 25.43 6.69 3.66
C GLN A 424 25.41 8.23 3.62
N THR A 425 26.08 8.84 2.65
CA THR A 425 26.05 10.29 2.43
C THR A 425 24.64 10.76 2.07
N PHE A 426 23.95 10.03 1.19
CA PHE A 426 22.58 10.33 0.83
C PHE A 426 21.60 10.07 1.98
N GLU A 427 21.79 8.99 2.73
CA GLU A 427 21.00 8.70 3.93
C GLU A 427 21.16 9.81 4.96
N ASN A 428 22.39 10.23 5.24
CA ASN A 428 22.70 11.35 6.13
C ASN A 428 22.05 12.64 5.63
N PHE A 429 22.10 12.91 4.34
CA PHE A 429 21.42 14.07 3.74
C PHE A 429 19.90 14.00 3.97
N LEU A 430 19.24 12.87 3.68
CA LEU A 430 17.79 12.74 3.92
C LEU A 430 17.44 12.82 5.40
N GLN A 431 18.27 12.26 6.29
CA GLN A 431 18.09 12.37 7.73
C GLN A 431 18.22 13.82 8.19
N GLN A 432 19.23 14.57 7.73
CA GLN A 432 19.37 16.01 7.99
C GLN A 432 18.15 16.78 7.50
N GLN A 433 17.66 16.48 6.29
CA GLN A 433 16.46 17.10 5.74
C GLN A 433 15.19 16.72 6.54
N SER A 434 15.14 15.55 7.17
CA SER A 434 14.02 15.16 8.04
C SER A 434 14.04 15.84 9.42
N LEU A 435 15.23 16.26 9.88
CA LEU A 435 15.46 16.83 11.22
C LEU A 435 15.36 18.36 11.28
N VAL A 436 15.11 19.04 10.15
CA VAL A 436 14.93 20.50 10.13
C VAL A 436 13.78 20.89 11.07
N GLU A 437 14.11 21.63 12.14
CA GLU A 437 13.22 21.88 13.28
C GLU A 437 11.94 22.67 12.92
N GLY A 438 10.78 22.24 13.44
CA GLY A 438 9.50 22.96 13.33
C GLY A 438 8.26 22.04 13.37
N GLN A 439 7.05 22.60 13.44
CA GLN A 439 5.77 21.85 13.36
C GLN A 439 5.56 21.07 12.04
N ALA A 440 6.42 21.30 11.05
CA ALA A 440 6.45 20.55 9.79
C ALA A 440 7.14 19.19 9.94
N SER A 441 8.05 18.99 10.90
CA SER A 441 8.85 17.75 11.03
C SER A 441 8.00 16.53 11.40
N GLU A 442 6.92 16.71 12.17
CA GLU A 442 5.99 15.62 12.47
C GLU A 442 5.09 15.24 11.29
N ARG A 443 4.98 16.11 10.28
CA ARG A 443 4.06 15.98 9.13
C ARG A 443 4.79 15.74 7.82
N PHE A 444 6.12 15.84 7.81
CA PHE A 444 6.97 15.58 6.67
C PHE A 444 8.05 14.58 7.08
N SER A 445 8.04 13.38 6.50
CA SER A 445 9.04 12.36 6.77
C SER A 445 9.73 11.91 5.50
N LEU A 446 11.06 11.83 5.54
CA LEU A 446 11.90 11.27 4.48
C LEU A 446 12.48 9.95 4.97
N LYS A 447 12.42 8.89 4.16
CA LYS A 447 13.00 7.59 4.46
C LYS A 447 13.75 7.06 3.25
N LEU A 448 14.94 6.51 3.49
CA LEU A 448 15.68 5.72 2.52
C LEU A 448 15.53 4.24 2.88
N LEU A 449 15.11 3.43 1.91
CA LEU A 449 15.10 1.98 1.99
C LEU A 449 16.10 1.47 0.96
N ILE A 450 17.05 0.69 1.42
CA ILE A 450 18.11 0.13 0.58
C ILE A 450 17.97 -1.39 0.61
N GLY A 451 18.06 -2.05 -0.53
CA GLY A 451 17.96 -3.50 -0.59
C GLY A 451 18.63 -4.10 -1.80
N SER A 452 19.16 -5.30 -1.63
CA SER A 452 19.87 -6.03 -2.68
C SER A 452 18.96 -6.98 -3.49
N SER A 453 17.66 -7.02 -3.17
CA SER A 453 16.69 -7.83 -3.91
C SER A 453 15.28 -7.22 -3.80
N PRO A 454 14.39 -7.47 -4.79
CA PRO A 454 12.98 -7.09 -4.72
C PRO A 454 12.30 -7.56 -3.43
N GLU A 455 12.46 -8.83 -3.06
CA GLU A 455 11.79 -9.40 -1.91
C GLU A 455 12.20 -8.72 -0.60
N TYR A 456 13.47 -8.34 -0.50
CA TYR A 456 13.96 -7.57 0.65
C TYR A 456 13.38 -6.16 0.66
N LEU A 457 13.40 -5.47 -0.49
CA LEU A 457 12.84 -4.13 -0.63
C LEU A 457 11.35 -4.09 -0.31
N ILE A 458 10.58 -5.06 -0.79
CA ILE A 458 9.15 -5.16 -0.51
C ILE A 458 8.88 -5.43 0.97
N ARG A 459 9.68 -6.27 1.64
CA ARG A 459 9.56 -6.47 3.09
C ARG A 459 9.84 -5.18 3.85
N GLN A 460 10.88 -4.44 3.47
CA GLN A 460 11.23 -3.15 4.09
C GLN A 460 10.16 -2.09 3.83
N LEU A 461 9.67 -2.00 2.60
CA LEU A 461 8.58 -1.11 2.23
C LEU A 461 7.34 -1.46 3.06
N SER A 462 6.88 -2.71 3.00
CA SER A 462 5.74 -3.19 3.79
C SER A 462 5.89 -2.91 5.29
N ALA A 463 7.07 -3.09 5.86
CA ALA A 463 7.35 -2.78 7.26
C ALA A 463 7.27 -1.27 7.56
N ALA A 464 7.87 -0.44 6.71
CA ALA A 464 7.80 1.01 6.80
C ALA A 464 6.36 1.52 6.72
N LEU A 465 5.51 0.84 5.94
CA LEU A 465 4.07 1.14 5.80
C LEU A 465 3.23 0.67 6.98
N LEU A 466 3.49 -0.53 7.51
CA LEU A 466 2.80 -1.06 8.69
C LEU A 466 3.05 -0.20 9.93
N LEU A 467 4.25 0.34 10.07
CA LEU A 467 4.61 1.25 11.18
C LEU A 467 3.88 2.59 11.09
N ASP A 468 3.50 3.04 9.89
CA ASP A 468 2.86 4.33 9.70
C ASP A 468 1.34 4.29 10.02
N ARG A 469 0.75 3.10 10.12
CA ARG A 469 -0.69 2.89 10.42
C ARG A 469 -1.11 3.12 11.87
N LYS A 470 -0.29 3.77 12.70
CA LYS A 470 -0.65 4.08 14.10
C LYS A 470 -1.89 4.99 14.25
N SER A 471 -2.41 5.57 13.17
CA SER A 471 -3.71 6.28 13.18
C SER A 471 -4.82 5.35 12.72
N VAL A 472 -5.43 4.65 13.67
CA VAL A 472 -6.65 3.86 13.44
C VAL A 472 -7.84 4.60 14.02
N VAL A 473 -8.95 4.65 13.28
CA VAL A 473 -10.20 5.23 13.78
C VAL A 473 -11.11 4.09 14.21
N LEU A 474 -11.39 4.02 15.51
CA LEU A 474 -12.53 3.27 16.04
C LEU A 474 -13.78 4.12 15.82
N SER A 475 -14.71 3.64 15.00
CA SER A 475 -16.05 4.21 14.94
C SER A 475 -16.95 3.40 15.87
N LYS A 476 -17.59 4.08 16.82
CA LYS A 476 -18.68 3.50 17.62
C LYS A 476 -19.94 3.37 16.80
#